data_AF-A0A8T7ETM6-F1
#
_entry.id   AF-A0A8T7ETM6-F1
#
_cell.length_a   1.000
_cell.length_b   1.000
_cell.length_c   1.000
_cell.angle_alpha   90.00
_cell.angle_beta   90.00
_cell.angle_gamma   90.00
#
_symmetry.space_group_name_H-M   'P 1'
#
loop_
_entity.id
_entity.type
_entity.pdbx_description
1 polymer ?
#
loop_
_entity_poly.entity_id
_entity_poly.type
_entity_poly.pdbx_seq_one_letter_code
_entity_poly.pdbx_strand_id
1 'polypeptide(L)'
;MLVSRYEEMSQDIAAEVGRIAAHLGIPVSHDEAGAIAGGYNVELQKARTDQFKDPKSLSSKITFDPHSLLHDNHISKTQGQVGQWRDYLSQAQVDLIETRYGDWLTSHGYALSNESVSGT
;
A
#
# COMPACT_ATOMS: atom_id res chain seq x y z
N MET A 1 -6.25 -5.05 18.13
CA MET A 1 -5.42 -4.38 17.13
C MET A 1 -5.98 -4.74 15.76
N LEU A 2 -6.40 -3.76 14.96
CA LEU A 2 -6.77 -3.97 13.56
C LEU A 2 -5.49 -3.99 12.71
N VAL A 3 -5.39 -4.96 11.80
CA VAL A 3 -4.33 -5.06 10.80
C VAL A 3 -5.00 -5.20 9.44
N SER A 4 -4.54 -4.39 8.48
CA SER A 4 -5.12 -4.30 7.13
C SER A 4 -4.04 -4.64 6.13
N ARG A 5 -4.32 -5.60 5.23
CA ARG A 5 -3.40 -5.91 4.13
C ARG A 5 -3.52 -4.82 3.08
N TYR A 6 -2.37 -4.32 2.63
CA TYR A 6 -2.34 -3.25 1.65
C TYR A 6 -3.03 -3.66 0.34
N GLU A 7 -2.86 -4.92 -0.05
CA GLU A 7 -3.43 -5.50 -1.27
C GLU A 7 -4.96 -5.54 -1.25
N GLU A 8 -5.56 -5.74 -0.08
CA GLU A 8 -7.01 -5.76 0.11
C GLU A 8 -7.55 -4.33 0.22
N MET A 9 -6.94 -3.52 1.10
CA MET A 9 -7.35 -2.13 1.34
C MET A 9 -7.30 -1.29 0.06
N SER A 10 -6.24 -1.44 -0.74
CA SER A 10 -6.06 -0.63 -1.96
C SER A 10 -7.09 -0.96 -3.04
N GLN A 11 -7.72 -2.14 -3.00
CA GLN A 11 -8.78 -2.54 -3.92
C GLN A 11 -10.15 -2.07 -3.48
N ASP A 12 -10.40 -1.97 -2.17
CA ASP A 12 -11.67 -1.49 -1.60
C ASP A 12 -11.44 -0.61 -0.37
N ILE A 13 -11.14 0.66 -0.62
CA ILE A 13 -10.90 1.66 0.42
C ILE A 13 -12.17 1.90 1.26
N ALA A 14 -13.36 1.82 0.66
CA ALA A 14 -14.62 2.07 1.37
C ALA A 14 -14.89 0.96 2.40
N ALA A 15 -14.70 -0.31 2.02
CA ALA A 15 -14.77 -1.42 2.97
C ALA A 15 -13.74 -1.27 4.10
N GLU A 16 -12.53 -0.83 3.78
CA GLU A 16 -11.50 -0.62 4.80
C GLU A 16 -11.85 0.54 5.76
N VAL A 17 -12.44 1.64 5.26
CA VAL A 17 -12.97 2.72 6.12
C VAL A 17 -14.01 2.15 7.10
N GLY A 18 -14.91 1.28 6.63
CA GLY A 18 -15.87 0.60 7.50
C GLY A 18 -15.21 -0.27 8.57
N ARG A 19 -14.18 -1.05 8.21
CA ARG A 19 -13.41 -1.87 9.16
C ARG A 19 -12.71 -1.04 10.23
N ILE A 20 -12.09 0.07 9.82
CA ILE A 20 -11.43 1.02 10.73
C ILE A 20 -12.47 1.65 11.66
N ALA A 21 -13.60 2.13 11.12
CA ALA A 21 -14.66 2.74 11.91
C ALA A 21 -15.22 1.76 12.96
N ALA A 22 -15.51 0.51 12.56
CA ALA A 22 -15.95 -0.54 13.46
C ALA A 22 -14.92 -0.83 14.56
N HIS A 23 -13.62 -0.87 14.22
CA HIS A 23 -12.55 -1.06 15.19
C HIS A 23 -12.46 0.08 16.22
N LEU A 24 -12.72 1.31 15.78
CA LEU A 24 -12.71 2.51 16.62
C LEU A 24 -14.03 2.72 17.39
N GLY A 25 -15.06 1.90 17.13
CA GLY A 25 -16.40 2.07 17.72
C GLY A 25 -17.14 3.30 17.19
N ILE A 26 -16.81 3.76 15.98
CA ILE A 26 -17.43 4.91 15.34
C ILE A 26 -18.50 4.39 14.37
N PRO A 27 -19.77 4.79 14.52
CA PRO A 27 -20.80 4.42 13.55
C PRO A 27 -20.55 5.17 12.23
N VAL A 28 -20.39 4.41 11.15
CA VAL A 28 -20.23 4.93 9.78
C VAL A 28 -21.11 4.10 8.87
N SER A 29 -21.98 4.77 8.10
CA SER A 29 -22.79 4.15 7.06
C SER A 29 -21.97 3.81 5.82
N HIS A 30 -22.51 2.95 4.96
CA HIS A 30 -21.87 2.61 3.68
C HIS A 30 -21.62 3.85 2.81
N ASP A 31 -22.59 4.78 2.76
CA ASP A 31 -22.47 6.00 1.96
C ASP A 31 -21.40 6.95 2.52
N GLU A 32 -21.29 7.07 3.84
CA GLU A 32 -20.23 7.85 4.49
C GLU A 32 -18.86 7.22 4.25
N ALA A 33 -18.75 5.89 4.34
CA ALA A 33 -17.51 5.19 4.04
C ALA A 33 -17.07 5.42 2.59
N GLY A 34 -18.01 5.36 1.64
CA GLY A 34 -17.78 5.67 0.24
C GLY A 34 -17.36 7.14 0.02
N ALA A 35 -18.01 8.09 0.70
CA ALA A 35 -17.67 9.50 0.60
C ALA A 35 -16.26 9.79 1.15
N ILE A 36 -15.89 9.17 2.28
CA ILE A 36 -14.53 9.25 2.82
C ILE A 36 -13.55 8.66 1.81
N ALA A 37 -13.77 7.41 1.38
CA ALA A 37 -12.89 6.73 0.43
C ALA A 37 -12.67 7.52 -0.87
N GLY A 38 -13.72 8.18 -1.38
CA GLY A 38 -13.65 9.05 -2.55
C GLY A 38 -12.65 10.20 -2.41
N GLY A 39 -12.36 10.64 -1.18
CA GLY A 39 -11.35 11.66 -0.87
C GLY A 39 -9.92 11.15 -0.70
N TYR A 40 -9.69 9.84 -0.73
CA TYR A 40 -8.39 9.21 -0.38
C TYR A 40 -7.81 8.26 -1.44
N ASN A 41 -8.21 8.40 -2.71
CA ASN A 41 -7.54 7.69 -3.81
C ASN A 41 -6.13 8.23 -4.12
N VAL A 42 -5.34 7.44 -4.86
CA VAL A 42 -3.93 7.72 -5.19
C VAL A 42 -3.80 8.98 -6.02
N GLU A 43 -4.69 9.24 -6.97
CA GLU A 43 -4.68 10.42 -7.83
C GLU A 43 -4.83 11.70 -7.01
N LEU A 44 -5.79 11.72 -6.07
CA LEU A 44 -6.00 12.85 -5.16
C LEU A 44 -4.84 12.99 -4.18
N GLN A 45 -4.25 11.89 -3.69
CA GLN A 45 -3.07 11.98 -2.82
C GLN A 45 -1.87 12.53 -3.58
N LYS A 46 -1.69 12.18 -4.86
CA LYS A 46 -0.65 12.78 -5.71
C LYS A 46 -0.83 14.26 -5.85
N ALA A 47 -2.04 14.71 -6.18
CA ALA A 47 -2.36 16.13 -6.29
C ALA A 47 -2.08 16.88 -4.98
N ARG A 48 -2.36 16.26 -3.81
CA ARG A 48 -1.99 16.80 -2.50
C ARG A 48 -0.48 16.87 -2.32
N THR A 49 0.26 15.79 -2.62
CA THR A 49 1.73 15.75 -2.49
C THR A 49 2.44 16.75 -3.41
N ASP A 50 1.90 17.00 -4.61
CA ASP A 50 2.47 17.95 -5.57
C ASP A 50 2.39 19.39 -5.09
N GLN A 51 1.39 19.75 -4.26
CA GLN A 51 1.31 21.08 -3.63
C GLN A 51 2.50 21.36 -2.71
N PHE A 52 3.15 20.32 -2.18
CA PHE A 52 4.33 20.46 -1.32
C PHE A 52 5.64 20.56 -2.10
N LYS A 53 5.62 20.38 -3.43
CA LYS A 53 6.78 20.58 -4.31
C LYS A 53 6.98 22.04 -4.71
N ASP A 54 6.00 22.92 -4.44
CA ASP A 54 6.16 24.35 -4.69
C ASP A 54 7.25 24.92 -3.75
N PRO A 55 8.37 25.43 -4.28
CA PRO A 55 9.43 26.03 -3.46
C PRO A 55 8.97 27.25 -2.66
N LYS A 56 7.81 27.85 -2.97
CA LYS A 56 7.17 28.91 -2.18
C LYS A 56 6.34 28.40 -1.00
N SER A 57 6.12 27.08 -0.90
CA SER A 57 5.48 26.47 0.26
C SER A 57 6.41 26.54 1.48
N LEU A 58 5.87 27.02 2.61
CA LEU A 58 6.57 27.15 3.90
C LEU A 58 7.08 25.80 4.47
N SER A 59 6.68 24.67 3.89
CA SER A 59 7.04 23.31 4.28
C SER A 59 7.91 22.55 3.25
N SER A 60 8.54 23.25 2.31
CA SER A 60 9.32 22.68 1.18
C SER A 60 10.58 21.88 1.53
N LYS A 61 10.89 21.67 2.82
CA LYS A 61 11.97 20.76 3.22
C LYS A 61 11.46 19.33 3.24
N ILE A 62 11.65 18.62 2.13
CA ILE A 62 11.52 17.16 2.09
C ILE A 62 12.53 16.58 3.07
N THR A 63 12.06 16.04 4.19
CA THR A 63 12.91 15.34 5.16
C THR A 63 13.12 13.92 4.66
N PHE A 64 14.37 13.52 4.48
CA PHE A 64 14.75 12.13 4.22
C PHE A 64 15.13 11.49 5.55
N ASP A 65 14.51 10.37 5.88
CA ASP A 65 14.91 9.54 7.02
C ASP A 65 15.87 8.44 6.54
N PRO A 66 17.16 8.48 6.92
CA PRO A 66 18.14 7.47 6.50
C PRO A 66 17.94 6.09 7.11
N HIS A 67 17.10 5.95 8.15
CA HIS A 67 16.82 4.65 8.77
C HIS A 67 15.68 3.91 8.07
N SER A 68 14.55 4.58 7.86
CA SER A 68 13.43 3.98 7.12
C SER A 68 13.59 4.07 5.60
N LEU A 69 14.52 4.89 5.12
CA LEU A 69 14.73 5.27 3.71
C LEU A 69 13.50 5.95 3.08
N LEU A 70 12.59 6.45 3.92
CA LEU A 70 11.40 7.18 3.49
C LEU A 70 11.70 8.67 3.41
N HIS A 71 10.94 9.35 2.57
CA HIS A 71 10.93 10.80 2.54
C HIS A 71 9.50 11.32 2.55
N ASP A 72 9.32 12.54 3.04
CA ASP A 72 8.00 13.17 3.13
C ASP A 72 7.32 13.22 1.75
N ASN A 73 5.99 13.09 1.76
CA ASN A 73 5.13 13.22 0.59
C ASN A 73 5.52 12.28 -0.58
N HIS A 74 6.09 11.10 -0.29
CA HIS A 74 6.45 10.12 -1.32
C HIS A 74 5.23 9.33 -1.81
N ILE A 75 5.00 9.36 -3.12
CA ILE A 75 4.25 8.34 -3.84
C ILE A 75 5.19 7.79 -4.90
N SER A 76 5.36 6.46 -4.91
CA SER A 76 6.28 5.80 -5.82
C SER A 76 5.87 6.03 -7.29
N LYS A 77 6.82 5.87 -8.21
CA LYS A 77 6.53 5.93 -9.66
C LYS A 77 5.47 4.93 -10.09
N THR A 78 5.41 3.79 -9.40
CA THR A 78 4.44 2.71 -9.64
C THR A 78 3.09 2.98 -8.99
N GLN A 79 2.88 4.15 -8.39
CA GLN A 79 1.58 4.59 -7.87
C GLN A 79 1.00 3.66 -6.79
N GLY A 80 1.85 2.97 -6.03
CA GLY A 80 1.41 2.00 -5.04
C GLY A 80 0.88 0.68 -5.63
N GLN A 81 1.18 0.37 -6.90
CA GLN A 81 0.74 -0.89 -7.49
C GLN A 81 1.33 -2.12 -6.75
N VAL A 82 0.45 -3.09 -6.50
CA VAL A 82 0.79 -4.39 -5.92
C VAL A 82 1.51 -5.25 -6.96
N GLY A 83 2.47 -6.06 -6.52
CA GLY A 83 3.13 -7.06 -7.38
C GLY A 83 4.26 -6.53 -8.27
N GLN A 84 4.58 -5.24 -8.17
CA GLN A 84 5.63 -4.58 -8.97
C GLN A 84 7.00 -5.22 -8.88
N TRP A 85 7.30 -5.94 -7.79
CA TRP A 85 8.55 -6.70 -7.65
C TRP A 85 8.79 -7.68 -8.81
N ARG A 86 7.74 -8.17 -9.47
CA ARG A 86 7.84 -9.09 -10.63
C ARG A 86 8.52 -8.44 -11.84
N ASP A 87 8.42 -7.12 -11.97
CA ASP A 87 8.99 -6.38 -13.09
C ASP A 87 10.44 -5.92 -12.82
N TYR A 88 10.86 -5.90 -11.54
CA TYR A 88 12.17 -5.37 -11.13
C TYR A 88 13.15 -6.45 -10.66
N LEU A 89 12.67 -7.57 -10.13
CA LEU A 89 13.51 -8.66 -9.67
C LEU A 89 13.74 -9.67 -10.79
N SER A 90 14.98 -10.05 -10.99
CA SER A 90 15.30 -11.21 -11.84
C SER A 90 14.82 -12.50 -11.18
N GLN A 91 14.56 -13.54 -11.96
CA GLN A 91 14.12 -14.84 -11.43
C GLN A 91 15.09 -15.39 -10.38
N ALA A 92 16.41 -15.25 -10.60
CA ALA A 92 17.41 -15.69 -9.63
C ALA A 92 17.31 -14.96 -8.27
N GLN A 93 16.90 -13.67 -8.27
CA GLN A 93 16.66 -12.92 -7.04
C GLN A 93 15.37 -13.37 -6.35
N VAL A 94 14.32 -13.63 -7.13
CA VAL A 94 13.05 -14.18 -6.63
C VAL A 94 13.30 -15.54 -5.97
N ASP A 95 13.96 -16.45 -6.68
CA ASP A 95 14.31 -17.79 -6.17
C ASP A 95 15.12 -17.72 -4.87
N LEU A 96 16.08 -16.77 -4.79
CA LEU A 96 16.88 -16.58 -3.59
C LEU A 96 16.05 -16.07 -2.40
N ILE A 97 15.13 -15.14 -2.63
CA ILE A 97 14.22 -14.61 -1.61
C ILE A 97 13.28 -15.73 -1.13
N GLU A 98 12.67 -16.45 -2.05
CA GLU A 98 11.71 -17.51 -1.75
C GLU A 98 12.39 -18.73 -1.10
N THR A 99 13.62 -19.05 -1.47
CA THR A 99 14.42 -20.08 -0.77
C THR A 99 14.69 -19.69 0.69
N ARG A 100 14.94 -18.39 0.94
CA ARG A 100 15.31 -17.91 2.27
C ARG A 100 14.10 -17.61 3.17
N TYR A 101 13.00 -17.15 2.60
CA TYR A 101 11.84 -16.62 3.32
C TYR A 101 10.51 -17.27 2.91
N GLY A 102 10.52 -18.32 2.09
CA GLY A 102 9.32 -18.96 1.56
C GLY A 102 8.36 -19.48 2.64
N ASP A 103 8.89 -20.11 3.69
CA ASP A 103 8.07 -20.55 4.84
C ASP A 103 7.38 -19.37 5.53
N TRP A 104 8.08 -18.23 5.65
CA TRP A 104 7.50 -17.03 6.21
C TRP A 104 6.42 -16.44 5.28
N LEU A 105 6.68 -16.36 3.98
CA LEU A 105 5.74 -15.86 2.99
C LEU A 105 4.44 -16.68 2.98
N THR A 106 4.56 -18.00 2.87
CA THR A 106 3.41 -18.92 2.83
C THR A 106 2.62 -18.91 4.14
N SER A 107 3.28 -18.93 5.30
CA SER A 107 2.60 -18.83 6.61
C SER A 107 1.85 -17.51 6.82
N HIS A 108 2.19 -16.46 6.06
CA HIS A 108 1.50 -15.16 6.08
C HIS A 108 0.58 -14.96 4.86
N GLY A 109 0.27 -16.03 4.11
CA GLY A 109 -0.69 -16.00 3.02
C GLY A 109 -0.18 -15.28 1.76
N TYR A 110 1.13 -15.30 1.53
CA TYR A 110 1.74 -14.89 0.26
C TYR A 110 2.07 -16.12 -0.58
N ALA A 111 1.62 -16.12 -1.84
CA ALA A 111 1.96 -17.17 -2.80
C ALA A 111 3.39 -17.01 -3.32
N LEU A 112 4.10 -18.12 -3.46
CA LEU A 112 5.42 -18.15 -4.11
C LEU A 112 5.27 -18.06 -5.63
N SER A 113 6.27 -17.55 -6.34
CA SER A 113 6.22 -17.33 -7.78
C SER A 113 6.01 -18.62 -8.57
N ASN A 114 6.44 -19.74 -8.00
CA ASN A 114 6.44 -21.05 -8.65
C ASN A 114 5.24 -21.93 -8.23
N GLU A 115 4.36 -21.43 -7.35
CA GLU A 115 3.10 -22.12 -7.07
C GLU A 115 2.16 -21.91 -8.25
N SER A 116 2.08 -22.95 -9.09
CA SER A 116 1.05 -23.05 -10.12
C SER A 116 -0.31 -22.96 -9.45
N VAL A 117 -1.19 -22.07 -9.92
CA VAL A 117 -2.62 -22.12 -9.59
C VAL A 117 -3.11 -23.49 -10.05
N SER A 118 -3.21 -24.44 -9.12
CA SER A 118 -3.91 -25.68 -9.35
C SER A 118 -5.38 -25.31 -9.41
N GLY A 119 -5.84 -25.01 -10.63
CA GLY A 119 -7.24 -24.78 -10.91
C GLY A 119 -8.06 -26.01 -10.54
N THR A 120 -9.03 -25.82 -9.66
CA THR A 120 -10.24 -26.63 -9.59
C THR A 120 -11.26 -26.11 -10.59
#